data_AF-A0A7X8KGM9-F1
#
_entry.id   AF-A0A7X8KGM9-F1
#
_cell.length_a   1.000
_cell.length_b   1.000
_cell.length_c   1.000
_cell.angle_alpha   90.00
_cell.angle_beta   90.00
_cell.angle_gamma   90.00
#
_symmetry.space_group_name_H-M   'P 1'
#
loop_
_entity.id
_entity.type
_entity.pdbx_description
1 polymer ?
#
loop_
_entity_poly.entity_id
_entity_poly.type
_entity_poly.pdbx_seq_one_letter_code
_entity_poly.pdbx_strand_id
1 'polypeptide(L)'
;MKKLIFVLFVILTLSSCRSGYVRHGLKDISVERKRLLEAKSSFNIADTEQVADILSSYNSKLDSLNKYGVDNSSLPLMTKFSQIKKPLLDYLNNFSSIKKEYAYSFDQLDDLEYDLKAKNVSKEAFSIYMDSEKSANDRLILKSNLISNSAAREIESYKKIYSKIDSLIFTIKQK
;
A
#
# COMPACT_ATOMS: atom_id res chain seq x y z
N MET A 1 13.05 19.01 -58.22
CA MET A 1 13.73 19.34 -56.94
C MET A 1 12.76 19.74 -55.82
N LYS A 2 11.78 20.64 -56.03
CA LYS A 2 10.82 21.06 -54.98
C LYS A 2 9.99 19.91 -54.35
N LYS A 3 9.56 18.91 -55.12
CA LYS A 3 8.81 17.74 -54.61
C LYS A 3 9.65 16.81 -53.72
N LEU A 4 10.96 16.73 -53.96
CA LEU A 4 11.89 15.84 -53.24
C LEU A 4 12.24 16.40 -51.85
N ILE A 5 12.36 17.72 -51.74
CA ILE A 5 12.56 18.43 -50.47
C ILE A 5 11.33 18.28 -49.56
N PHE A 6 10.12 18.35 -50.13
CA PHE A 6 8.87 18.21 -49.38
C PHE A 6 8.71 16.80 -48.77
N VAL A 7 9.06 15.75 -49.54
CA VAL A 7 9.05 14.36 -49.04
C VAL A 7 10.07 14.16 -47.92
N LEU A 8 11.28 14.73 -48.06
CA LEU A 8 12.30 14.66 -47.01
C LEU A 8 11.85 15.35 -45.71
N PHE A 9 11.18 16.50 -45.82
CA PHE A 9 10.67 17.26 -44.67
C PHE A 9 9.57 16.51 -43.93
N VAL A 10 8.69 15.80 -44.66
CA VAL A 10 7.64 14.96 -44.06
C VAL A 10 8.24 13.74 -43.34
N ILE A 11 9.28 13.09 -43.90
CA ILE A 11 9.95 11.95 -43.26
C ILE A 11 10.73 12.38 -42.00
N LEU A 12 11.37 13.56 -42.03
CA LEU A 12 12.11 14.10 -40.88
C LEU A 12 11.19 14.52 -39.72
N THR A 13 10.04 15.12 -40.02
CA THR A 13 9.06 15.52 -38.99
C THR A 13 8.38 14.31 -38.34
N LEU A 14 8.07 13.25 -39.10
CA LEU A 14 7.57 11.97 -38.57
C LEU A 14 8.59 11.25 -37.67
N SER A 15 9.88 11.39 -37.96
CA SER A 15 10.96 10.78 -37.18
C SER A 15 11.21 11.51 -35.85
N SER A 16 11.06 12.84 -35.84
CA SER A 16 11.22 13.66 -34.63
C SER A 16 10.09 13.44 -33.60
N CYS A 17 8.84 13.38 -34.06
CA CYS A 17 7.68 13.04 -33.21
C CYS A 17 7.82 11.64 -32.59
N ARG A 18 8.48 10.71 -33.29
CA ARG A 18 8.69 9.33 -32.84
C ARG A 18 9.69 9.19 -31.68
N SER A 19 10.68 10.07 -31.54
CA SER A 19 11.57 10.03 -30.36
C SER A 19 10.94 10.73 -29.14
N GLY A 20 10.10 11.73 -29.40
CA GLY A 20 9.42 12.51 -28.36
C GLY A 20 8.46 11.68 -27.53
N TYR A 21 7.61 10.85 -28.16
CA TYR A 21 6.62 10.07 -27.41
C TYR A 21 7.25 9.02 -26.49
N VAL A 22 8.28 8.28 -26.97
CA VAL A 22 9.01 7.31 -26.16
C VAL A 22 9.62 8.00 -24.94
N ARG A 23 10.27 9.14 -25.13
CA ARG A 23 10.89 9.89 -24.03
C ARG A 23 9.87 10.35 -22.98
N HIS A 24 8.70 10.83 -23.41
CA HIS A 24 7.65 11.23 -22.48
C HIS A 24 7.05 10.03 -21.75
N GLY A 25 6.74 8.95 -22.47
CA GLY A 25 6.20 7.75 -21.84
C GLY A 25 7.15 7.11 -20.83
N LEU A 26 8.47 7.07 -21.11
CA LEU A 26 9.47 6.62 -20.14
C LEU A 26 9.50 7.48 -18.88
N LYS A 27 9.31 8.80 -19.02
CA LYS A 27 9.20 9.70 -17.87
C LYS A 27 7.95 9.39 -17.04
N ASP A 28 6.81 9.17 -17.70
CA ASP A 28 5.55 8.86 -17.03
C ASP A 28 5.64 7.54 -16.24
N ILE A 29 6.22 6.49 -16.85
CA ILE A 29 6.51 5.22 -16.17
C ILE A 29 7.42 5.45 -14.97
N SER A 30 8.50 6.22 -15.13
CA SER A 30 9.45 6.49 -14.05
C SER A 30 8.80 7.21 -12.86
N VAL A 31 7.93 8.20 -13.12
CA VAL A 31 7.18 8.92 -12.10
C VAL A 31 6.25 7.96 -11.36
N GLU A 32 5.53 7.11 -12.09
CA GLU A 32 4.59 6.17 -11.50
C GLU A 32 5.30 5.09 -10.67
N ARG A 33 6.42 4.56 -11.17
CA ARG A 33 7.29 3.64 -10.44
C ARG A 33 7.77 4.23 -9.13
N LYS A 34 8.14 5.52 -9.13
CA LYS A 34 8.55 6.23 -7.91
C LYS A 34 7.40 6.33 -6.90
N ARG A 35 6.19 6.69 -7.35
CA ARG A 35 4.99 6.73 -6.50
C ARG A 35 4.70 5.37 -5.85
N LEU A 36 4.76 4.30 -6.64
CA LEU A 36 4.58 2.93 -6.13
C LEU A 36 5.66 2.54 -5.12
N LEU A 37 6.92 2.91 -5.36
CA LEU A 37 8.03 2.61 -4.45
C LEU A 37 7.84 3.31 -3.10
N GLU A 38 7.47 4.59 -3.10
CA GLU A 38 7.19 5.37 -1.89
C GLU A 38 6.01 4.78 -1.11
N ALA A 39 4.93 4.41 -1.81
CA ALA A 39 3.76 3.79 -1.19
C ALA A 39 4.08 2.39 -0.62
N LYS A 40 4.81 1.54 -1.37
CA LYS A 40 5.25 0.22 -0.89
C LYS A 40 6.15 0.34 0.34
N SER A 41 7.06 1.31 0.36
CA SER A 41 7.89 1.59 1.54
C SER A 41 7.03 1.99 2.74
N SER A 42 6.00 2.80 2.51
CA SER A 42 5.04 3.22 3.55
C SER A 42 4.09 2.09 3.98
N PHE A 43 3.86 1.08 3.15
CA PHE A 43 3.07 -0.09 3.55
C PHE A 43 3.83 -1.00 4.54
N ASN A 44 5.16 -1.08 4.38
CA ASN A 44 6.06 -1.84 5.25
C ASN A 44 6.39 -1.12 6.57
N ILE A 45 5.56 -0.17 7.02
CA ILE A 45 5.78 0.60 8.26
C ILE A 45 5.76 -0.28 9.52
N ALA A 46 5.01 -1.38 9.52
CA ALA A 46 4.92 -2.27 10.66
C ALA A 46 5.56 -3.62 10.33
N ASP A 47 6.48 -4.05 11.19
CA ASP A 47 6.96 -5.42 11.14
C ASP A 47 5.78 -6.36 11.40
N THR A 48 5.51 -7.26 10.45
CA THR A 48 4.44 -8.26 10.58
C THR A 48 4.60 -9.10 11.83
N GLU A 49 5.84 -9.34 12.28
CA GLU A 49 6.14 -10.04 13.52
C GLU A 49 5.66 -9.22 14.73
N GLN A 50 5.98 -7.92 14.77
CA GLN A 50 5.50 -7.01 15.81
C GLN A 50 3.95 -6.98 15.88
N VAL A 51 3.27 -6.96 14.74
CA VAL A 51 1.79 -6.96 14.71
C VAL A 51 1.23 -8.27 15.25
N ALA A 52 1.84 -9.40 14.88
CA ALA A 52 1.47 -10.72 15.38
C ALA A 52 1.68 -10.85 16.89
N ASP A 53 2.80 -10.36 17.41
CA ASP A 53 3.11 -10.35 18.84
C ASP A 53 2.11 -9.52 19.65
N ILE A 54 1.77 -8.33 19.15
CA ILE A 54 0.75 -7.47 19.79
C ILE A 54 -0.60 -8.20 19.83
N LEU A 55 -1.00 -8.87 18.74
CA LEU A 55 -2.25 -9.64 18.69
C LEU A 55 -2.24 -10.84 19.64
N SER A 56 -1.12 -11.56 19.73
CA SER A 56 -0.95 -12.68 20.67
C SER A 56 -1.10 -12.20 22.12
N SER A 57 -0.37 -11.14 22.48
CA SER A 57 -0.46 -10.51 23.80
C SER A 57 -1.84 -9.94 24.09
N TYR A 58 -2.49 -9.32 23.10
CA TYR A 58 -3.87 -8.86 23.18
C TYR A 58 -4.83 -10.01 23.55
N ASN A 59 -4.76 -11.15 22.84
CA ASN A 59 -5.66 -12.28 23.08
C ASN A 59 -5.44 -12.87 24.48
N SER A 60 -4.19 -13.06 24.91
CA SER A 60 -3.88 -13.55 26.26
C SER A 60 -4.44 -12.65 27.38
N LYS A 61 -4.34 -11.32 27.19
CA LYS A 61 -4.93 -10.34 28.12
C LYS A 61 -6.46 -10.39 28.09
N LEU A 62 -7.07 -10.51 26.90
CA LEU A 62 -8.51 -10.65 26.76
C LEU A 62 -9.05 -11.91 27.45
N ASP A 63 -8.36 -13.04 27.30
CA ASP A 63 -8.73 -14.29 27.98
C ASP A 63 -8.67 -14.14 29.51
N SER A 64 -7.66 -13.42 30.02
CA SER A 64 -7.60 -13.09 31.45
C SER A 64 -8.77 -12.22 31.90
N LEU A 65 -9.10 -11.17 31.14
CA LEU A 65 -10.21 -10.26 31.46
C LEU A 65 -11.56 -10.99 31.44
N ASN A 66 -11.77 -11.87 30.46
CA ASN A 66 -12.98 -12.69 30.37
C ASN A 66 -13.11 -13.71 31.51
N LYS A 67 -11.99 -14.27 31.97
CA LYS A 67 -11.99 -15.28 33.04
C LYS A 67 -12.38 -14.70 34.41
N TYR A 68 -11.86 -13.54 34.78
CA TYR A 68 -12.05 -12.96 36.11
C TYR A 68 -13.19 -11.92 36.17
N GLY A 69 -13.72 -11.52 35.02
CA GLY A 69 -14.75 -10.49 34.93
C GLY A 69 -14.19 -9.09 35.15
N VAL A 70 -14.88 -8.09 34.59
CA VAL A 70 -14.44 -6.69 34.62
C VAL A 70 -15.58 -5.81 35.12
N ASP A 71 -15.28 -4.94 36.09
CA ASP A 71 -16.26 -4.00 36.65
C ASP A 71 -16.67 -2.92 35.63
N ASN A 72 -17.88 -2.38 35.79
CA ASN A 72 -18.41 -1.31 34.94
C ASN A 72 -17.52 -0.05 34.87
N SER A 73 -16.76 0.24 35.93
CA SER A 73 -15.82 1.37 35.97
C SER A 73 -14.68 1.25 34.95
N SER A 74 -14.38 0.03 34.48
CA SER A 74 -13.31 -0.24 33.52
C SER A 74 -13.79 -0.31 32.06
N LEU A 75 -15.09 -0.14 31.81
CA LEU A 75 -15.68 -0.20 30.47
C LEU A 75 -15.01 0.74 29.44
N PRO A 76 -14.68 2.02 29.76
CA PRO A 76 -14.03 2.90 28.78
C PRO A 76 -12.66 2.38 28.32
N LEU A 77 -11.90 1.75 29.22
CA LEU A 77 -10.61 1.13 28.90
C LEU A 77 -10.82 -0.13 28.05
N MET A 78 -11.81 -0.96 28.41
CA MET A 78 -12.17 -2.18 27.68
C MET A 78 -12.63 -1.89 26.25
N THR A 79 -13.44 -0.84 26.04
CA THR A 79 -13.88 -0.44 24.71
C THR A 79 -12.69 -0.08 23.82
N LYS A 80 -11.75 0.74 24.33
CA LYS A 80 -10.52 1.08 23.60
C LYS A 80 -9.66 -0.14 23.31
N PHE A 81 -9.55 -1.05 24.27
CA PHE A 81 -8.82 -2.30 24.08
C PHE A 81 -9.44 -3.15 22.96
N SER A 82 -10.77 -3.33 22.97
CA SER A 82 -11.48 -4.14 21.97
C SER A 82 -11.32 -3.65 20.52
N GLN A 83 -11.12 -2.34 20.33
CA GLN A 83 -10.98 -1.72 19.01
C GLN A 83 -9.63 -2.06 18.34
N ILE A 84 -8.63 -2.49 19.11
CA ILE A 84 -7.28 -2.76 18.60
C ILE A 84 -7.25 -3.99 17.68
N LYS A 85 -8.02 -5.03 18.01
CA LYS A 85 -7.91 -6.34 17.36
C LYS A 85 -8.13 -6.27 15.84
N LYS A 86 -9.23 -5.62 15.42
CA LYS A 86 -9.69 -5.70 14.03
C LYS A 86 -8.68 -5.07 13.05
N PRO A 87 -8.22 -3.82 13.25
CA PRO A 87 -7.23 -3.22 12.35
C PRO A 87 -5.91 -4.02 12.22
N LEU A 88 -5.42 -4.60 13.32
CA LEU A 88 -4.21 -5.42 13.29
C LEU A 88 -4.42 -6.74 12.53
N LEU A 89 -5.58 -7.37 12.72
CA LEU A 89 -5.94 -8.59 12.00
C LEU A 89 -6.13 -8.32 10.51
N ASP A 90 -6.80 -7.22 10.16
CA ASP A 90 -6.98 -6.79 8.78
C ASP A 90 -5.63 -6.53 8.10
N TYR A 91 -4.65 -5.95 8.81
CA TYR A 91 -3.28 -5.79 8.32
C TYR A 91 -2.63 -7.13 7.98
N LEU A 92 -2.58 -8.07 8.93
CA LEU A 92 -1.95 -9.38 8.72
C LEU A 92 -2.60 -10.17 7.58
N ASN A 93 -3.93 -10.17 7.53
CA ASN A 93 -4.69 -10.91 6.53
C ASN A 93 -4.45 -10.36 5.11
N ASN A 94 -4.28 -9.04 4.97
CA ASN A 94 -4.08 -8.41 3.66
C ASN A 94 -2.61 -8.25 3.27
N PHE A 95 -1.66 -8.40 4.21
CA PHE A 95 -0.24 -8.11 3.99
C PHE A 95 0.33 -8.84 2.77
N SER A 96 0.15 -10.15 2.71
CA SER A 96 0.66 -10.93 1.58
C SER A 96 -0.02 -10.58 0.26
N SER A 97 -1.32 -10.29 0.27
CA SER A 97 -2.04 -9.90 -0.96
C SER A 97 -1.54 -8.58 -1.50
N ILE A 98 -1.44 -7.56 -0.63
CA ILE A 98 -0.97 -6.22 -1.02
C ILE A 98 0.47 -6.26 -1.51
N LYS A 99 1.35 -7.04 -0.86
CA LYS A 99 2.74 -7.22 -1.32
C LYS A 99 2.82 -7.83 -2.73
N LYS A 100 1.93 -8.79 -3.04
CA LYS A 100 1.82 -9.38 -4.38
C LYS A 100 1.25 -8.38 -5.39
N GLU A 101 0.22 -7.62 -5.01
CA GLU A 101 -0.36 -6.56 -5.86
C GLU A 101 0.71 -5.51 -6.22
N TYR A 102 1.56 -5.09 -5.28
CA TYR A 102 2.69 -4.21 -5.58
C TYR A 102 3.69 -4.83 -6.56
N ALA A 103 4.06 -6.10 -6.37
CA ALA A 103 4.98 -6.78 -7.27
C ALA A 103 4.41 -6.82 -8.70
N TYR A 104 3.14 -7.22 -8.83
CA TYR A 104 2.42 -7.22 -10.09
C TYR A 104 2.40 -5.83 -10.75
N SER A 105 2.11 -4.77 -10.01
CA SER A 105 2.13 -3.40 -10.55
C SER A 105 3.52 -2.98 -11.03
N PHE A 106 4.61 -3.42 -10.39
CA PHE A 106 5.96 -3.15 -10.91
C PHE A 106 6.23 -3.93 -12.20
N ASP A 107 5.83 -5.20 -12.26
CA ASP A 107 6.00 -6.02 -13.45
C ASP A 107 5.22 -5.41 -14.65
N GLN A 108 3.99 -4.92 -14.44
CA GLN A 108 3.23 -4.23 -15.50
C GLN A 108 3.93 -2.97 -16.01
N LEU A 109 4.55 -2.19 -15.12
CA LEU A 109 5.33 -1.02 -15.53
C LEU A 109 6.61 -1.39 -16.29
N ASP A 110 7.26 -2.50 -15.92
CA ASP A 110 8.43 -3.03 -16.63
C ASP A 110 8.05 -3.54 -18.03
N ASP A 111 6.94 -4.26 -18.16
CA ASP A 111 6.40 -4.71 -19.45
C ASP A 111 6.04 -3.53 -20.36
N LEU A 112 5.34 -2.54 -19.82
CA LEU A 112 4.97 -1.33 -20.58
C LEU A 112 6.22 -0.52 -20.99
N GLU A 113 7.25 -0.47 -20.14
CA GLU A 113 8.53 0.16 -20.45
C GLU A 113 9.25 -0.56 -21.59
N TYR A 114 9.28 -1.90 -21.54
CA TYR A 114 9.84 -2.74 -22.59
C TYR A 114 9.13 -2.50 -23.92
N ASP A 115 7.80 -2.58 -23.95
CA ASP A 115 7.02 -2.39 -25.17
C ASP A 115 7.16 -0.99 -25.75
N LEU A 116 7.27 0.03 -24.89
CA LEU A 116 7.51 1.40 -25.32
C LEU A 116 8.91 1.57 -25.95
N LYS A 117 9.95 0.97 -25.35
CA LYS A 117 11.33 1.02 -25.89
C LYS A 117 11.46 0.22 -27.19
N ALA A 118 10.87 -0.96 -27.22
CA ALA A 118 10.82 -1.84 -28.39
C ALA A 118 9.91 -1.29 -29.50
N LYS A 119 9.09 -0.27 -29.21
CA LYS A 119 8.11 0.34 -30.11
C LYS A 119 7.03 -0.65 -30.54
N ASN A 120 6.68 -1.57 -29.65
CA ASN A 120 5.60 -2.54 -29.83
C ASN A 120 4.21 -1.94 -29.56
N VAL A 121 4.16 -0.75 -28.97
CA VAL A 121 2.92 -0.07 -28.60
C VAL A 121 2.80 1.29 -29.30
N SER A 122 1.61 1.62 -29.81
CA SER A 122 1.34 2.95 -30.36
C SER A 122 1.24 3.99 -29.25
N LYS A 123 1.33 5.28 -29.60
CA LYS A 123 1.19 6.38 -28.62
C LYS A 123 -0.18 6.34 -27.94
N GLU A 124 -1.23 6.08 -28.71
CA GLU A 124 -2.62 6.04 -28.24
C GLU A 124 -2.84 4.84 -27.31
N ALA A 125 -2.35 3.67 -27.70
CA ALA A 125 -2.41 2.47 -26.86
C ALA A 125 -1.60 2.65 -25.58
N PHE A 126 -0.40 3.25 -25.66
CA PHE A 126 0.41 3.57 -24.48
C PHE A 126 -0.35 4.48 -23.51
N SER A 127 -1.00 5.54 -24.00
CA SER A 127 -1.78 6.43 -23.13
C SER A 127 -2.88 5.68 -22.39
N ILE A 128 -3.62 4.82 -23.09
CA ILE A 128 -4.70 4.01 -22.49
C ILE A 128 -4.14 3.05 -21.42
N TYR A 129 -3.06 2.33 -21.73
CA TYR A 129 -2.44 1.42 -20.77
C TYR A 129 -1.89 2.17 -19.55
N MET A 130 -1.17 3.27 -19.77
CA MET A 130 -0.61 4.07 -18.68
C MET A 130 -1.70 4.67 -17.77
N ASP A 131 -2.82 5.13 -18.32
CA ASP A 131 -3.94 5.66 -17.52
C ASP A 131 -4.67 4.55 -16.74
N SER A 132 -4.78 3.35 -17.33
CA SER A 132 -5.29 2.16 -16.66
C SER A 132 -4.39 1.76 -15.48
N GLU A 133 -3.08 1.71 -15.70
CA GLU A 133 -2.08 1.38 -14.67
C GLU A 133 -2.11 2.40 -13.53
N LYS A 134 -2.12 3.71 -13.83
CA LYS A 134 -2.25 4.75 -12.81
C LYS A 134 -3.52 4.57 -11.97
N SER A 135 -4.65 4.29 -12.61
CA SER A 135 -5.92 4.08 -11.90
C SER A 135 -5.91 2.82 -11.01
N ALA A 136 -5.25 1.75 -11.46
CA ALA A 136 -5.05 0.54 -10.66
C ALA A 136 -4.13 0.81 -9.47
N ASN A 137 -3.00 1.49 -9.70
CA ASN A 137 -2.04 1.86 -8.69
C ASN A 137 -2.62 2.82 -7.65
N ASP A 138 -3.43 3.79 -8.05
CA ASP A 138 -4.12 4.69 -7.11
C ASP A 138 -5.01 3.92 -6.13
N ARG A 139 -5.73 2.91 -6.62
CA ARG A 139 -6.56 2.03 -5.76
C ARG A 139 -5.70 1.20 -4.81
N LEU A 140 -4.59 0.64 -5.30
CA LEU A 140 -3.64 -0.11 -4.48
C LEU A 140 -3.02 0.77 -3.39
N ILE A 141 -2.58 1.98 -3.73
CA ILE A 141 -1.99 2.95 -2.80
C ILE A 141 -3.03 3.35 -1.75
N LEU A 142 -4.27 3.63 -2.14
CA LEU A 142 -5.33 3.98 -1.19
C LEU A 142 -5.64 2.82 -0.23
N LYS A 143 -5.81 1.60 -0.76
CA LYS A 143 -6.08 0.40 0.04
C LYS A 143 -4.95 0.11 1.03
N SER A 144 -3.71 0.11 0.57
CA SER A 144 -2.53 -0.15 1.39
C SER A 144 -2.36 0.90 2.49
N ASN A 145 -2.52 2.19 2.17
CA ASN A 145 -2.45 3.28 3.14
C ASN A 145 -3.56 3.20 4.20
N LEU A 146 -4.79 2.86 3.81
CA LEU A 146 -5.88 2.72 4.79
C LEU A 146 -5.57 1.61 5.80
N ILE A 147 -5.10 0.46 5.31
CA ILE A 147 -4.78 -0.69 6.15
C ILE A 147 -3.55 -0.41 7.03
N SER A 148 -2.46 0.13 6.48
CA SER A 148 -1.24 0.42 7.23
C SER A 148 -1.45 1.52 8.27
N ASN A 149 -2.11 2.61 7.92
CA ASN A 149 -2.36 3.72 8.85
C ASN A 149 -3.32 3.31 9.98
N SER A 150 -4.34 2.49 9.68
CA SER A 150 -5.23 1.98 10.71
C SER A 150 -4.47 1.06 11.68
N ALA A 151 -3.60 0.18 11.17
CA ALA A 151 -2.79 -0.69 12.02
C ALA A 151 -1.78 0.11 12.86
N ALA A 152 -1.05 1.04 12.25
CA ALA A 152 -0.06 1.88 12.94
C ALA A 152 -0.69 2.68 14.09
N ARG A 153 -1.90 3.21 13.88
CA ARG A 153 -2.67 3.88 14.93
C ARG A 153 -2.96 2.94 16.10
N GLU A 154 -3.41 1.72 15.83
CA GLU A 154 -3.76 0.78 16.88
C GLU A 154 -2.56 0.14 17.59
N ILE A 155 -1.41 0.01 16.92
CA ILE A 155 -0.13 -0.32 17.57
C ILE A 155 0.20 0.75 18.62
N GLU A 156 0.06 2.02 18.27
CA GLU A 156 0.33 3.13 19.18
C GLU A 156 -0.73 3.22 20.30
N SER A 157 -2.02 3.00 19.97
CA SER A 157 -3.09 2.88 20.97
C SER A 157 -2.78 1.77 21.98
N TYR A 158 -2.35 0.60 21.50
CA TYR A 158 -1.98 -0.54 22.33
C TYR A 158 -0.85 -0.17 23.29
N LYS A 159 0.24 0.42 22.79
CA LYS A 159 1.36 0.90 23.62
C LYS A 159 0.95 1.89 24.71
N LYS A 160 -0.08 2.69 24.48
CA LYS A 160 -0.59 3.67 25.47
C LYS A 160 -1.45 3.04 26.56
N ILE A 161 -2.07 1.89 26.29
CA ILE A 161 -3.05 1.29 27.22
C ILE A 161 -2.61 -0.05 27.81
N TYR A 162 -1.55 -0.69 27.28
CA TYR A 162 -1.15 -2.04 27.70
C TYR A 162 -0.91 -2.14 29.22
N SER A 163 -0.20 -1.17 29.81
CA SER A 163 0.12 -1.18 31.24
C SER A 163 -1.12 -1.01 32.11
N LYS A 164 -2.10 -0.21 31.65
CA LYS A 164 -3.39 -0.04 32.34
C LYS A 164 -4.21 -1.34 32.33
N ILE A 165 -4.15 -2.07 31.22
CA ILE A 165 -4.77 -3.40 31.12
C ILE A 165 -4.07 -4.39 32.04
N ASP A 166 -2.73 -4.37 32.12
CA ASP A 166 -2.00 -5.23 33.06
C ASP A 166 -2.35 -4.94 34.51
N SER A 167 -2.41 -3.67 34.90
CA SER A 167 -2.84 -3.27 36.25
C SER A 167 -4.28 -3.70 36.54
N LEU A 168 -5.19 -3.59 35.56
CA LEU A 168 -6.55 -4.08 35.69
C LEU A 168 -6.59 -5.60 35.91
N ILE A 169 -5.89 -6.37 35.07
CA ILE A 169 -5.80 -7.83 35.17
C ILE A 169 -5.23 -8.26 36.52
N PHE A 170 -4.22 -7.55 37.02
CA PHE A 170 -3.65 -7.82 38.34
C PHE A 170 -4.68 -7.58 39.45
N THR A 171 -5.40 -6.46 39.40
CA THR A 171 -6.40 -6.08 40.41
C THR A 171 -7.57 -7.07 40.44
N ILE A 172 -8.09 -7.48 39.29
CA ILE A 172 -9.22 -8.44 39.24
C ILE A 172 -8.82 -9.84 39.68
N LYS A 173 -7.56 -10.25 39.49
CA LYS A 173 -7.05 -11.55 39.97
C LYS A 173 -6.91 -11.64 41.48
N GLN A 174 -6.83 -10.50 42.16
CA GLN A 174 -6.73 -10.41 43.62
C GLN A 174 -8.10 -10.35 44.33
N LYS A 175 -9.18 -10.17 43.57
CA LYS A 175 -10.56 -10.26 44.07
C LYS A 175 -11.01 -11.71 44.08
#